data_AF-A0AA85B419-F1
#
_entry.id   AF-A0AA85B419-F1
#
_cell.length_a   1.000
_cell.length_b   1.000
_cell.length_c   1.000
_cell.angle_alpha   90.00
_cell.angle_beta   90.00
_cell.angle_gamma   90.00
#
_symmetry.space_group_name_H-M   'P 1'
#
loop_
_entity.id
_entity.type
_entity.pdbx_description
1 polymer ?
#
loop_
_entity_poly.entity_id
_entity_poly.type
_entity_poly.pdbx_seq_one_letter_code
_entity_poly.pdbx_strand_id
1 'polypeptide(L)'
;MTFRKMVPCFIRSYQDAIHELNKSIKLSNYLTPSNPRLLKEQRYGLSAVYCSAVGIEDQQLRDLHVIHVTGSKGKGSVCSMIENVLQKSGFRTGFLSSPHLINVEERIRINGRPISRDHFASLFWDVHGTLLEFTKTSINIPMPSFLHYIFVMACKAFVDEKVDVGIFEVGIGGRYDHTNIFKDPYVTVVTSLALEHTNILGNTIAEIAWAKAGIFKTGSIALVSHGQSDEAMHKFVEEAELVKCPLYVAPTLDSLLTTENMTEPFKDIFDNMNTIPNSQLLNLALSLTTINYWFAKLHGTTNNDNVTNIGLQPTSEWKPSSTVLFNALSARWPGRWQIVIRKNITYYLDGAHTVESLQV
;
A
#
# COMPACT_ATOMS: atom_id res chain seq x y z
N MET A 1 -46.76 6.54 11.77
CA MET A 1 -45.81 5.72 12.55
C MET A 1 -45.64 4.38 11.86
N THR A 2 -44.66 4.28 10.99
CA THR A 2 -44.39 3.07 10.21
C THR A 2 -43.40 2.22 11.00
N PHE A 3 -43.89 1.14 11.60
CA PHE A 3 -43.06 0.16 12.29
C PHE A 3 -42.08 -0.48 11.29
N ARG A 4 -40.78 -0.15 11.40
CA ARG A 4 -39.71 -0.97 10.82
C ARG A 4 -39.80 -2.35 11.50
N LYS A 5 -40.21 -3.37 10.75
CA LYS A 5 -40.10 -4.77 11.18
C LYS A 5 -38.63 -5.04 11.50
N MET A 6 -38.31 -5.22 12.79
CA MET A 6 -37.05 -5.84 13.20
C MET A 6 -37.07 -7.27 12.70
N VAL A 7 -36.35 -7.52 11.61
CA VAL A 7 -35.96 -8.87 11.18
C VAL A 7 -35.03 -9.41 12.26
N PRO A 8 -35.19 -10.66 12.72
CA PRO A 8 -34.32 -11.23 13.74
C PRO A 8 -32.87 -11.21 13.22
N CYS A 9 -32.04 -10.38 13.85
CA CYS A 9 -30.62 -10.33 13.59
C CYS A 9 -30.01 -11.61 14.14
N PHE A 10 -29.91 -12.66 13.32
CA PHE A 10 -28.90 -13.68 13.56
C PHE A 10 -27.57 -12.94 13.69
N ILE A 11 -26.94 -13.00 14.87
CA ILE A 11 -25.60 -12.48 15.07
C ILE A 11 -24.71 -13.24 14.10
N ARG A 12 -24.40 -12.64 12.95
CA ARG A 12 -23.62 -13.30 11.91
C ARG A 12 -22.17 -13.35 12.40
N SER A 13 -21.61 -14.56 12.49
CA SER A 13 -20.30 -14.77 13.12
C SER A 13 -19.15 -14.31 12.20
N TYR A 14 -17.94 -14.20 12.77
CA TYR A 14 -16.71 -14.04 11.98
C TYR A 14 -16.51 -15.21 11.01
N GLN A 15 -16.82 -16.44 11.42
CA GLN A 15 -16.66 -17.62 10.55
C GLN A 15 -17.59 -17.55 9.34
N ASP A 16 -18.82 -17.09 9.53
CA ASP A 16 -19.78 -16.86 8.43
C ASP A 16 -19.28 -15.74 7.50
N ALA A 17 -18.71 -14.66 8.05
CA ALA A 17 -18.14 -13.57 7.26
C ALA A 17 -17.01 -14.07 6.35
N ILE A 18 -16.09 -14.87 6.89
CA ILE A 18 -15.00 -15.48 6.12
C ILE A 18 -15.54 -16.43 5.05
N HIS A 19 -16.52 -17.27 5.40
CA HIS A 19 -17.13 -18.19 4.46
C HIS A 19 -17.77 -17.44 3.28
N GLU A 20 -18.55 -16.41 3.56
CA GLU A 20 -19.22 -15.59 2.54
C GLU A 20 -18.22 -14.82 1.69
N LEU A 21 -17.24 -14.16 2.30
CA LEU A 21 -16.17 -13.46 1.60
C LEU A 21 -15.42 -14.40 0.64
N ASN A 22 -15.14 -15.64 1.05
CA ASN A 22 -14.42 -16.61 0.22
C ASN A 22 -15.21 -17.09 -1.00
N LYS A 23 -16.54 -16.93 -1.05
CA LYS A 23 -17.33 -17.21 -2.27
C LYS A 23 -16.91 -16.28 -3.42
N SER A 24 -16.48 -15.07 -3.12
CA SER A 24 -15.98 -14.11 -4.12
C SER A 24 -14.65 -14.53 -4.76
N ILE A 25 -13.85 -15.37 -4.10
CA ILE A 25 -12.62 -15.96 -4.65
C ILE A 25 -12.95 -17.02 -5.70
N LYS A 26 -13.92 -17.90 -5.38
CA LYS A 26 -14.34 -18.97 -6.31
C LYS A 26 -14.89 -18.37 -7.60
N LEU A 27 -15.68 -17.30 -7.50
CA LEU A 27 -16.22 -16.60 -8.67
C LEU A 27 -15.13 -16.05 -9.60
N SER A 28 -14.00 -15.56 -9.06
CA SER A 28 -12.87 -15.13 -9.89
C SER A 28 -12.13 -16.26 -10.59
N ASN A 29 -12.07 -17.46 -10.00
CA ASN A 29 -11.38 -18.61 -10.59
C ASN A 29 -12.16 -19.26 -11.73
N TYR A 30 -13.50 -19.24 -11.71
CA TYR A 30 -14.33 -19.72 -12.82
C TYR A 30 -14.34 -18.76 -14.02
N LEU A 31 -13.95 -17.51 -13.80
CA LEU A 31 -13.91 -16.46 -14.81
C LEU A 31 -12.51 -16.26 -15.39
N THR A 32 -11.55 -17.19 -15.22
CA THR A 32 -10.19 -17.06 -15.79
C THR A 32 -10.29 -16.71 -17.27
N PRO A 33 -10.09 -15.44 -17.65
CA PRO A 33 -10.32 -15.02 -19.01
C PRO A 33 -9.17 -15.52 -19.86
N SER A 34 -9.40 -15.70 -21.15
CA SER A 34 -8.34 -15.82 -22.15
C SER A 34 -7.36 -14.64 -22.11
N ASN A 35 -7.79 -13.48 -21.56
CA ASN A 35 -6.95 -12.29 -21.33
C ASN A 35 -7.17 -11.66 -19.93
N PRO A 36 -6.35 -12.02 -18.91
CA PRO A 36 -6.45 -11.47 -17.55
C PRO A 36 -6.26 -9.95 -17.44
N ARG A 37 -5.47 -9.34 -18.34
CA ARG A 37 -5.24 -7.88 -18.35
C ARG A 37 -6.52 -7.12 -18.73
N LEU A 38 -7.24 -7.59 -19.75
CA LEU A 38 -8.51 -6.98 -20.18
C LEU A 38 -9.55 -6.99 -19.06
N LEU A 39 -9.65 -8.09 -18.30
CA LEU A 39 -10.58 -8.16 -17.17
C LEU A 39 -10.26 -7.12 -16.09
N LYS A 40 -8.97 -6.90 -15.79
CA LYS A 40 -8.58 -5.86 -14.84
C LYS A 40 -8.95 -4.46 -15.35
N GLU A 41 -8.73 -4.21 -16.64
CA GLU A 41 -9.08 -2.93 -17.27
C GLU A 41 -10.59 -2.66 -17.23
N GLN A 42 -11.42 -3.66 -17.54
CA GLN A 42 -12.89 -3.55 -17.45
C GLN A 42 -13.41 -3.31 -16.04
N ARG A 43 -12.64 -3.70 -15.02
CA ARG A 43 -12.99 -3.54 -13.60
C ARG A 43 -12.36 -2.30 -12.96
N TYR A 44 -11.53 -1.57 -13.70
CA TYR A 44 -10.91 -0.36 -13.19
C TYR A 44 -11.98 0.66 -12.78
N GLY A 45 -11.78 1.29 -11.62
CA GLY A 45 -12.73 2.25 -11.06
C GLY A 45 -13.90 1.66 -10.27
N LEU A 46 -14.16 0.34 -10.33
CA LEU A 46 -15.28 -0.27 -9.58
C LEU A 46 -15.16 -0.06 -8.06
N SER A 47 -13.95 -0.06 -7.52
CA SER A 47 -13.72 0.24 -6.09
C SER A 47 -14.26 1.61 -5.68
N ALA A 48 -14.23 2.62 -6.55
CA ALA A 48 -14.76 3.94 -6.24
C ALA A 48 -16.29 3.92 -6.19
N VAL A 49 -16.92 3.19 -7.12
CA VAL A 49 -18.37 2.94 -7.12
C VAL A 49 -18.79 2.23 -5.84
N TYR A 50 -18.06 1.20 -5.43
CA TYR A 50 -18.36 0.47 -4.19
C TYR A 50 -18.15 1.33 -2.94
N CYS A 51 -17.10 2.15 -2.88
CA CYS A 51 -16.89 3.10 -1.77
C CYS A 51 -18.06 4.09 -1.66
N SER A 52 -18.49 4.66 -2.79
CA SER A 52 -19.64 5.57 -2.83
C SER A 52 -20.94 4.86 -2.42
N ALA A 53 -21.15 3.61 -2.86
CA ALA A 53 -22.32 2.83 -2.49
C ALA A 53 -22.41 2.53 -0.99
N VAL A 54 -21.27 2.39 -0.29
CA VAL A 54 -21.23 2.24 1.18
C VAL A 54 -21.16 3.58 1.93
N GLY A 55 -21.42 4.70 1.23
CA GLY A 55 -21.52 6.03 1.83
C GLY A 55 -20.19 6.72 2.12
N ILE A 56 -19.08 6.27 1.53
CA ILE A 56 -17.80 6.97 1.61
C ILE A 56 -17.76 8.04 0.53
N GLU A 57 -17.59 9.29 0.95
CA GLU A 57 -17.45 10.43 0.06
C GLU A 57 -16.01 10.61 -0.43
N ASP A 58 -15.87 11.20 -1.62
CA ASP A 58 -14.57 11.54 -2.21
C ASP A 58 -13.71 12.40 -1.28
N GLN A 59 -14.31 13.31 -0.51
CA GLN A 59 -13.57 14.15 0.43
C GLN A 59 -12.99 13.34 1.58
N GLN A 60 -13.74 12.37 2.11
CA GLN A 60 -13.25 11.51 3.18
C GLN A 60 -12.07 10.66 2.74
N LEU A 61 -12.01 10.24 1.48
CA LEU A 61 -10.85 9.55 0.91
C LEU A 61 -9.64 10.47 0.75
N ARG A 62 -9.84 11.76 0.43
CA ARG A 62 -8.76 12.76 0.37
C ARG A 62 -8.19 13.08 1.74
N ASP A 63 -9.04 13.14 2.76
CA ASP A 63 -8.65 13.43 4.15
C ASP A 63 -7.78 12.32 4.77
N LEU A 64 -7.65 11.16 4.11
CA LEU A 64 -6.71 10.10 4.50
C LEU A 64 -5.25 10.39 4.09
N HIS A 65 -4.93 11.53 3.46
CA HIS A 65 -3.57 11.93 3.08
C HIS A 65 -2.72 10.79 2.48
N VAL A 66 -3.27 10.15 1.45
CA VAL A 66 -2.88 8.78 1.04
C VAL A 66 -1.41 8.64 0.63
N ILE A 67 -0.78 7.56 1.08
CA ILE A 67 0.49 7.04 0.53
C ILE A 67 0.17 5.74 -0.23
N HIS A 68 0.40 5.73 -1.54
CA HIS A 68 0.04 4.60 -2.41
C HIS A 68 1.29 3.90 -2.93
N VAL A 69 1.48 2.63 -2.58
CA VAL A 69 2.76 1.92 -2.76
C VAL A 69 2.59 0.73 -3.70
N THR A 70 3.38 0.69 -4.77
CA THR A 70 3.54 -0.47 -5.66
C THR A 70 5.00 -0.86 -5.83
N GLY A 71 5.27 -1.87 -6.65
CA GLY A 71 6.60 -2.44 -6.92
C GLY A 71 6.59 -3.96 -6.93
N SER A 72 7.69 -4.58 -7.35
CA SER A 72 7.77 -6.06 -7.45
C SER A 72 8.23 -6.67 -6.13
N LYS A 73 9.16 -6.03 -5.43
CA LYS A 73 9.67 -6.48 -4.13
C LYS A 73 9.75 -5.30 -3.15
N GLY A 74 9.52 -5.56 -1.86
CA GLY A 74 9.67 -4.55 -0.80
C GLY A 74 8.43 -3.73 -0.44
N LYS A 75 7.30 -3.84 -1.17
CA LYS A 75 6.06 -3.09 -0.88
C LYS A 75 5.63 -3.12 0.59
N GLY A 76 5.31 -4.30 1.12
CA GLY A 76 4.93 -4.46 2.53
C GLY A 76 5.99 -4.00 3.54
N SER A 77 7.29 -4.20 3.25
CA SER A 77 8.38 -3.68 4.10
C SER A 77 8.40 -2.16 4.13
N VAL A 78 8.33 -1.51 2.98
CA VAL A 78 8.27 -0.04 2.85
C VAL A 78 7.02 0.50 3.56
N CYS A 79 5.84 -0.07 3.31
CA CYS A 79 4.62 0.32 4.00
C CYS A 79 4.73 0.16 5.53
N SER A 80 5.33 -0.92 6.02
CA SER A 80 5.51 -1.15 7.45
C SER A 80 6.49 -0.17 8.10
N MET A 81 7.57 0.20 7.40
CA MET A 81 8.53 1.22 7.87
C MET A 81 7.87 2.59 7.94
N ILE A 82 7.10 2.97 6.91
CA ILE A 82 6.32 4.21 6.87
C ILE A 82 5.29 4.23 8.00
N GLU A 83 4.50 3.15 8.15
CA GLU A 83 3.49 3.03 9.21
C GLU A 83 4.11 3.23 10.60
N ASN A 84 5.24 2.57 10.87
CA ASN A 84 5.88 2.64 12.18
C ASN A 84 6.39 4.05 12.48
N VAL A 85 7.04 4.73 11.53
CA VAL A 85 7.51 6.10 11.75
C VAL A 85 6.33 7.06 11.97
N LEU A 86 5.33 7.05 11.09
CA LEU A 86 4.20 7.98 11.19
C LEU A 86 3.39 7.76 12.47
N GLN A 87 3.18 6.51 12.87
CA GLN A 87 2.55 6.17 14.15
C GLN A 87 3.35 6.74 15.33
N LYS A 88 4.67 6.55 15.35
CA LYS A 88 5.55 7.06 16.42
C LYS A 88 5.65 8.58 16.43
N SER A 89 5.42 9.22 15.30
CA SER A 89 5.30 10.68 15.17
C SER A 89 3.93 11.22 15.59
N GLY A 90 3.00 10.36 16.05
CA GLY A 90 1.72 10.77 16.62
C GLY A 90 0.53 10.73 15.67
N PHE A 91 0.71 10.28 14.41
CA PHE A 91 -0.39 10.15 13.46
C PHE A 91 -1.15 8.85 13.67
N ARG A 92 -2.47 8.91 13.51
CA ARG A 92 -3.33 7.73 13.40
C ARG A 92 -3.15 7.11 12.02
N THR A 93 -2.57 5.93 11.96
CA THR A 93 -2.25 5.26 10.70
C THR A 93 -3.30 4.20 10.35
N GLY A 94 -3.60 4.07 9.06
CA GLY A 94 -4.32 2.95 8.47
C GLY A 94 -3.46 2.31 7.41
N PHE A 95 -3.28 0.99 7.43
CA PHE A 95 -2.46 0.28 6.46
C PHE A 95 -3.24 -0.90 5.85
N LEU A 96 -3.49 -0.83 4.54
CA LEU A 96 -3.99 -1.93 3.73
C LEU A 96 -2.82 -2.71 3.11
N SER A 97 -2.68 -4.00 3.46
CA SER A 97 -1.60 -4.88 2.97
C SER A 97 -2.09 -6.05 2.12
N SER A 98 -1.20 -6.60 1.29
CA SER A 98 -1.47 -7.81 0.52
C SER A 98 -0.21 -8.62 0.14
N PRO A 99 -0.20 -9.95 0.30
CA PRO A 99 -1.21 -10.79 0.94
C PRO A 99 -1.13 -10.78 2.48
N HIS A 100 -2.09 -11.41 3.16
CA HIS A 100 -1.92 -11.79 4.57
C HIS A 100 -0.99 -13.00 4.70
N LEU A 101 -0.40 -13.18 5.89
CA LEU A 101 0.45 -14.33 6.21
C LEU A 101 -0.38 -15.48 6.78
N ILE A 102 -1.27 -15.21 7.75
CA ILE A 102 -2.05 -16.25 8.43
C ILE A 102 -3.56 -15.96 8.34
N ASN A 103 -3.99 -14.77 8.75
CA ASN A 103 -5.41 -14.41 8.86
C ASN A 103 -5.76 -13.18 8.01
N VAL A 104 -6.98 -13.12 7.49
CA VAL A 104 -7.39 -12.06 6.56
C VAL A 104 -7.41 -10.66 7.18
N GLU A 105 -7.68 -10.56 8.47
CA GLU A 105 -7.68 -9.30 9.22
C GLU A 105 -6.30 -8.62 9.24
N GLU A 106 -5.21 -9.37 9.00
CA GLU A 106 -3.86 -8.80 8.87
C GLU A 106 -3.75 -7.80 7.72
N ARG A 107 -4.66 -7.90 6.73
CA ARG A 107 -4.71 -6.98 5.60
C ARG A 107 -5.13 -5.57 6.02
N ILE A 108 -5.93 -5.41 7.08
CA ILE A 108 -6.44 -4.11 7.51
C ILE A 108 -5.86 -3.79 8.88
N ARG A 109 -4.92 -2.85 8.93
CA ARG A 109 -4.24 -2.45 10.16
C ARG A 109 -4.60 -1.02 10.52
N ILE A 110 -4.76 -0.77 11.82
CA ILE A 110 -4.90 0.58 12.39
C ILE A 110 -3.87 0.72 13.49
N ASN A 111 -3.05 1.78 13.43
CA ASN A 111 -1.98 2.04 14.39
C ASN A 111 -1.04 0.82 14.57
N GLY A 112 -0.59 0.20 13.49
CA GLY A 112 0.37 -0.90 13.54
C GLY A 112 -0.21 -2.25 13.97
N ARG A 113 -1.53 -2.37 14.11
CA ARG A 113 -2.19 -3.61 14.57
C ARG A 113 -3.31 -4.02 13.61
N PRO A 114 -3.41 -5.31 13.24
CA PRO A 114 -4.58 -5.83 12.56
C PRO A 114 -5.87 -5.51 13.34
N ILE A 115 -6.95 -5.22 12.62
CA ILE A 115 -8.27 -5.08 13.26
C ILE A 115 -8.70 -6.42 13.90
N SER A 116 -9.54 -6.35 14.93
CA SER A 116 -10.04 -7.57 15.58
C SER A 116 -10.97 -8.35 14.65
N ARG A 117 -11.14 -9.65 14.93
CA ARG A 117 -12.10 -10.50 14.19
C ARG A 117 -13.53 -9.96 14.26
N ASP A 118 -13.93 -9.44 15.41
CA ASP A 118 -15.26 -8.85 15.58
C ASP A 118 -15.42 -7.57 14.76
N HIS A 119 -14.39 -6.71 14.74
CA HIS A 119 -14.41 -5.50 13.91
C HIS A 119 -14.42 -5.87 12.42
N PHE A 120 -13.61 -6.84 12.00
CA PHE A 120 -13.63 -7.36 10.63
C PHE A 120 -15.00 -7.90 10.23
N ALA A 121 -15.62 -8.73 11.08
CA ALA A 121 -16.94 -9.29 10.81
C ALA A 121 -18.02 -8.20 10.72
N SER A 122 -17.98 -7.22 11.62
CA SER A 122 -18.89 -6.07 11.60
C SER A 122 -18.77 -5.28 10.30
N LEU A 123 -17.55 -4.91 9.92
CA LEU A 123 -17.28 -4.21 8.65
C LEU A 123 -17.75 -5.03 7.44
N PHE A 124 -17.45 -6.34 7.43
CA PHE A 124 -17.85 -7.21 6.33
C PHE A 124 -19.36 -7.23 6.17
N TRP A 125 -20.12 -7.44 7.24
CA TRP A 125 -21.57 -7.57 7.14
C TRP A 125 -22.27 -6.27 6.79
N ASP A 126 -21.75 -5.14 7.24
CA ASP A 126 -22.22 -3.81 6.86
C ASP A 126 -22.00 -3.54 5.36
N VAL A 127 -20.75 -3.72 4.90
CA VAL A 127 -20.36 -3.55 3.49
C VAL A 127 -21.11 -4.53 2.59
N HIS A 128 -21.15 -5.81 2.96
CA HIS A 128 -21.82 -6.85 2.18
C HIS A 128 -23.32 -6.60 2.06
N GLY A 129 -23.99 -6.26 3.17
CA GLY A 129 -25.43 -5.95 3.15
C GLY A 129 -25.75 -4.79 2.22
N THR A 130 -24.99 -3.71 2.31
CA THR A 130 -25.17 -2.51 1.48
C THR A 130 -24.91 -2.80 0.00
N LEU A 131 -23.81 -3.50 -0.33
CA LEU A 131 -23.46 -3.81 -1.71
C LEU A 131 -24.40 -4.85 -2.35
N LEU A 132 -24.96 -5.76 -1.55
CA LEU A 132 -25.95 -6.71 -2.03
C LEU A 132 -27.24 -6.00 -2.48
N GLU A 133 -27.72 -5.02 -1.73
CA GLU A 133 -28.90 -4.24 -2.14
C GLU A 133 -28.57 -3.30 -3.30
N PHE A 134 -27.43 -2.63 -3.27
CA PHE A 134 -26.98 -1.75 -4.34
C PHE A 134 -26.85 -2.46 -5.69
N THR A 135 -26.30 -3.68 -5.72
CA THR A 135 -26.09 -4.45 -6.96
C THR A 135 -27.38 -5.02 -7.53
N LYS A 136 -28.43 -5.23 -6.72
CA LYS A 136 -29.76 -5.61 -7.23
C LYS A 136 -30.41 -4.51 -8.06
N THR A 137 -30.15 -3.25 -7.71
CA THR A 137 -30.75 -2.08 -8.38
C THR A 137 -29.84 -1.46 -9.44
N SER A 138 -28.54 -1.78 -9.42
CA SER A 138 -27.55 -1.21 -10.33
C SER A 138 -27.36 -2.06 -11.58
N ILE A 139 -27.50 -1.46 -12.75
CA ILE A 139 -27.27 -2.14 -14.03
C ILE A 139 -25.77 -2.29 -14.26
N ASN A 140 -25.32 -3.49 -14.64
CA ASN A 140 -23.93 -3.82 -15.01
C ASN A 140 -22.87 -3.67 -13.91
N ILE A 141 -23.25 -3.49 -12.65
CA ILE A 141 -22.30 -3.50 -11.53
C ILE A 141 -22.34 -4.87 -10.83
N PRO A 142 -21.31 -5.70 -10.96
CA PRO A 142 -21.29 -7.02 -10.33
C PRO A 142 -21.02 -6.90 -8.82
N MET A 143 -21.26 -8.00 -8.09
CA MET A 143 -20.74 -8.12 -6.73
C MET A 143 -19.21 -8.02 -6.71
N PRO A 144 -18.61 -7.39 -5.68
CA PRO A 144 -17.16 -7.19 -5.62
C PRO A 144 -16.40 -8.52 -5.58
N SER A 145 -15.20 -8.54 -6.18
CA SER A 145 -14.25 -9.62 -5.94
C SER A 145 -13.63 -9.50 -4.53
N PHE A 146 -12.96 -10.55 -4.07
CA PHE A 146 -12.31 -10.59 -2.77
C PHE A 146 -11.47 -9.35 -2.46
N LEU A 147 -10.62 -8.93 -3.40
CA LEU A 147 -9.75 -7.77 -3.20
C LEU A 147 -10.52 -6.44 -3.19
N HIS A 148 -11.56 -6.30 -4.00
CA HIS A 148 -12.43 -5.12 -3.93
C HIS A 148 -13.15 -5.05 -2.57
N TYR A 149 -13.61 -6.18 -2.05
CA TYR A 149 -14.20 -6.26 -0.71
C TYR A 149 -13.24 -5.78 0.37
N ILE A 150 -12.03 -6.34 0.41
CA ILE A 150 -11.02 -5.96 1.39
C ILE A 150 -10.67 -4.47 1.29
N PHE A 151 -10.53 -3.93 0.07
CA PHE A 151 -10.25 -2.51 -0.12
C PHE A 151 -11.37 -1.61 0.38
N VAL A 152 -12.63 -1.90 0.02
CA VAL A 152 -13.78 -1.10 0.49
C VAL A 152 -13.91 -1.17 2.02
N MET A 153 -13.71 -2.36 2.60
CA MET A 153 -13.67 -2.52 4.06
C MET A 153 -12.54 -1.73 4.71
N ALA A 154 -11.35 -1.67 4.09
CA ALA A 154 -10.22 -0.89 4.60
C ALA A 154 -10.51 0.62 4.54
N CYS A 155 -11.01 1.12 3.40
CA CYS A 155 -11.41 2.52 3.27
C CYS A 155 -12.46 2.89 4.32
N LYS A 156 -13.49 2.03 4.49
CA LYS A 156 -14.53 2.25 5.50
C LYS A 156 -13.94 2.28 6.91
N ALA A 157 -13.11 1.31 7.27
CA ALA A 157 -12.45 1.27 8.57
C ALA A 157 -11.60 2.53 8.82
N PHE A 158 -10.84 2.99 7.83
CA PHE A 158 -9.97 4.16 7.99
C PHE A 158 -10.76 5.46 8.12
N VAL A 159 -11.86 5.60 7.38
CA VAL A 159 -12.76 6.75 7.48
C VAL A 159 -13.51 6.75 8.81
N ASP A 160 -14.13 5.63 9.20
CA ASP A 160 -14.87 5.50 10.46
C ASP A 160 -13.96 5.75 11.68
N GLU A 161 -12.72 5.30 11.58
CA GLU A 161 -11.70 5.49 12.62
C GLU A 161 -10.90 6.79 12.44
N LYS A 162 -11.26 7.69 11.52
CA LYS A 162 -10.61 9.01 11.37
C LYS A 162 -9.07 8.91 11.32
N VAL A 163 -8.58 7.99 10.49
CA VAL A 163 -7.15 7.82 10.23
C VAL A 163 -6.60 9.09 9.57
N ASP A 164 -5.45 9.57 10.05
CA ASP A 164 -4.77 10.75 9.49
C ASP A 164 -4.00 10.42 8.20
N VAL A 165 -3.52 9.17 8.09
CA VAL A 165 -2.74 8.69 6.93
C VAL A 165 -3.10 7.25 6.56
N GLY A 166 -3.64 7.08 5.35
CA GLY A 166 -3.93 5.81 4.72
C GLY A 166 -2.76 5.35 3.85
N ILE A 167 -2.13 4.24 4.21
CA ILE A 167 -1.06 3.58 3.48
C ILE A 167 -1.67 2.40 2.72
N PHE A 168 -1.63 2.42 1.40
CA PHE A 168 -2.25 1.40 0.56
C PHE A 168 -1.20 0.65 -0.23
N GLU A 169 -1.01 -0.64 0.06
CA GLU A 169 -0.21 -1.54 -0.77
C GLU A 169 -1.02 -2.02 -1.97
N VAL A 170 -0.49 -1.78 -3.17
CA VAL A 170 -1.03 -2.32 -4.42
C VAL A 170 -0.89 -3.84 -4.45
N GLY A 171 -1.98 -4.52 -4.82
CA GLY A 171 -1.97 -5.98 -4.98
C GLY A 171 -1.08 -6.42 -6.15
N ILE A 172 -1.47 -6.11 -7.38
CA ILE A 172 -0.70 -6.48 -8.59
C ILE A 172 -0.77 -5.35 -9.62
N GLY A 173 0.40 -4.88 -10.08
CA GLY A 173 0.52 -3.83 -11.09
C GLY A 173 0.39 -2.45 -10.48
N GLY A 174 -0.72 -1.76 -10.72
CA GLY A 174 -0.95 -0.40 -10.25
C GLY A 174 -2.10 0.24 -11.02
N ARG A 175 -1.90 0.45 -12.32
CA ARG A 175 -2.84 1.11 -13.24
C ARG A 175 -4.27 0.59 -13.12
N TYR A 176 -4.44 -0.73 -13.16
CA TYR A 176 -5.74 -1.40 -13.07
C TYR A 176 -5.91 -2.18 -11.77
N ASP A 177 -5.19 -1.80 -10.72
CA ASP A 177 -5.37 -2.39 -9.42
C ASP A 177 -6.61 -1.80 -8.73
N HIS A 178 -7.30 -2.62 -7.96
CA HIS A 178 -8.48 -2.25 -7.19
C HIS A 178 -8.23 -1.12 -6.17
N THR A 179 -6.98 -0.86 -5.79
CA THR A 179 -6.61 0.27 -4.92
C THR A 179 -6.48 1.61 -5.68
N ASN A 180 -6.41 1.60 -7.01
CA ASN A 180 -6.07 2.79 -7.81
C ASN A 180 -7.25 3.71 -8.09
N ILE A 181 -7.89 4.21 -7.03
CA ILE A 181 -9.03 5.15 -7.13
C ILE A 181 -8.71 6.55 -6.60
N PHE A 182 -7.60 6.71 -5.88
CA PHE A 182 -7.21 7.99 -5.30
C PHE A 182 -6.87 8.99 -6.42
N LYS A 183 -7.53 10.14 -6.41
CA LYS A 183 -7.37 11.18 -7.46
C LYS A 183 -6.06 11.95 -7.28
N ASP A 184 -5.72 12.26 -6.04
CA ASP A 184 -4.65 13.15 -5.62
C ASP A 184 -3.93 12.63 -4.36
N PRO A 185 -3.43 11.37 -4.36
CA PRO A 185 -2.67 10.86 -3.23
C PRO A 185 -1.51 11.79 -2.87
N TYR A 186 -1.10 11.80 -1.61
CA TYR A 186 -0.01 12.65 -1.18
C TYR A 186 1.29 12.24 -1.84
N VAL A 187 1.61 10.95 -1.74
CA VAL A 187 2.80 10.37 -2.34
C VAL A 187 2.46 9.02 -2.97
N THR A 188 2.97 8.78 -4.17
CA THR A 188 2.91 7.50 -4.86
C THR A 188 4.32 6.93 -4.94
N VAL A 189 4.47 5.64 -4.65
CA VAL A 189 5.78 5.03 -4.42
C VAL A 189 5.91 3.77 -5.26
N VAL A 190 7.01 3.63 -6.00
CA VAL A 190 7.37 2.39 -6.69
C VAL A 190 8.66 1.83 -6.09
N THR A 191 8.54 0.69 -5.40
CA THR A 191 9.70 -0.05 -4.88
C THR A 191 10.46 -0.74 -6.02
N SER A 192 11.50 -1.52 -5.71
CA SER A 192 12.32 -2.21 -6.73
C SER A 192 11.47 -3.03 -7.71
N LEU A 193 11.80 -2.94 -9.00
CA LEU A 193 11.18 -3.71 -10.07
C LEU A 193 11.94 -5.01 -10.36
N ALA A 194 11.17 -6.01 -10.76
CA ALA A 194 11.64 -7.27 -11.32
C ALA A 194 10.55 -7.80 -12.26
N LEU A 195 10.93 -8.70 -13.18
CA LEU A 195 9.97 -9.42 -14.00
C LEU A 195 9.04 -10.25 -13.11
N GLU A 196 7.75 -9.94 -13.12
CA GLU A 196 6.73 -10.63 -12.35
C GLU A 196 5.39 -10.59 -13.09
N HIS A 197 4.56 -11.61 -12.87
CA HIS A 197 3.18 -11.66 -13.40
C HIS A 197 3.10 -11.33 -14.90
N THR A 198 4.01 -11.88 -15.71
CA THR A 198 4.18 -11.50 -17.12
C THR A 198 2.92 -11.69 -17.96
N ASN A 199 2.11 -12.69 -17.61
CA ASN A 199 0.78 -12.94 -18.21
C ASN A 199 -0.24 -11.79 -18.00
N ILE A 200 0.04 -10.87 -17.07
CA ILE A 200 -0.84 -9.75 -16.70
C ILE A 200 -0.18 -8.41 -17.01
N LEU A 201 1.10 -8.27 -16.67
CA LEU A 201 1.82 -6.99 -16.68
C LEU A 201 2.65 -6.75 -17.94
N GLY A 202 2.94 -7.79 -18.72
CA GLY A 202 3.84 -7.73 -19.88
C GLY A 202 5.13 -8.51 -19.67
N ASN A 203 5.91 -8.67 -20.73
CA ASN A 203 7.11 -9.51 -20.76
C ASN A 203 8.41 -8.70 -20.58
N THR A 204 8.31 -7.38 -20.45
CA THR A 204 9.45 -6.47 -20.34
C THR A 204 9.39 -5.62 -19.06
N ILE A 205 10.55 -5.16 -18.59
CA ILE A 205 10.63 -4.24 -17.46
C ILE A 205 9.88 -2.93 -17.76
N ALA A 206 9.92 -2.44 -19.00
CA ALA A 206 9.19 -1.24 -19.42
C ALA A 206 7.66 -1.41 -19.31
N GLU A 207 7.10 -2.56 -19.70
CA GLU A 207 5.66 -2.82 -19.54
C GLU A 207 5.24 -2.92 -18.07
N ILE A 208 6.09 -3.53 -17.24
CA ILE A 208 5.88 -3.62 -15.78
C ILE A 208 5.97 -2.22 -15.14
N ALA A 209 6.95 -1.41 -15.55
CA ALA A 209 7.07 -0.02 -15.13
C ALA A 209 5.84 0.79 -15.53
N TRP A 210 5.35 0.66 -16.77
CA TRP A 210 4.12 1.29 -17.25
C TRP A 210 2.89 0.89 -16.41
N ALA A 211 2.77 -0.40 -16.09
CA ALA A 211 1.66 -0.90 -15.27
C ALA A 211 1.72 -0.36 -13.85
N LYS A 212 2.91 -0.19 -13.27
CA LYS A 212 3.12 0.31 -11.91
C LYS A 212 3.00 1.83 -11.82
N ALA A 213 3.55 2.55 -12.78
CA ALA A 213 3.46 4.01 -12.92
C ALA A 213 2.02 4.51 -13.09
N GLY A 214 1.06 3.63 -13.40
CA GLY A 214 -0.36 4.01 -13.46
C GLY A 214 -0.98 4.44 -12.13
N ILE A 215 -0.24 4.34 -11.01
CA ILE A 215 -0.62 4.99 -9.75
C ILE A 215 -0.17 6.44 -9.65
N PHE A 216 0.71 6.93 -10.53
CA PHE A 216 1.09 8.34 -10.60
C PHE A 216 -0.13 9.18 -10.95
N LYS A 217 -0.30 10.31 -10.26
CA LYS A 217 -1.46 11.19 -10.41
C LYS A 217 -1.04 12.64 -10.39
N THR A 218 -1.76 13.46 -11.14
CA THR A 218 -1.66 14.92 -11.06
C THR A 218 -1.84 15.38 -9.62
N GLY A 219 -1.01 16.32 -9.18
CA GLY A 219 -1.01 16.83 -7.81
C GLY A 219 -0.37 15.90 -6.78
N SER A 220 -0.02 14.65 -7.11
CA SER A 220 0.78 13.75 -6.27
C SER A 220 2.27 13.96 -6.49
N ILE A 221 3.08 13.59 -5.49
CA ILE A 221 4.51 13.38 -5.67
C ILE A 221 4.74 11.91 -6.01
N ALA A 222 5.55 11.62 -7.04
CA ALA A 222 5.96 10.27 -7.38
C ALA A 222 7.39 9.99 -6.89
N LEU A 223 7.58 8.87 -6.21
CA LEU A 223 8.88 8.40 -5.72
C LEU A 223 9.17 7.00 -6.25
N VAL A 224 10.42 6.76 -6.65
CA VAL A 224 10.88 5.43 -7.03
C VAL A 224 12.13 5.05 -6.26
N SER A 225 12.30 3.75 -5.99
CA SER A 225 13.53 3.22 -5.39
C SER A 225 14.77 3.63 -6.19
N HIS A 226 15.91 3.80 -5.51
CA HIS A 226 17.21 3.87 -6.17
C HIS A 226 17.49 2.57 -6.96
N GLY A 227 18.30 2.67 -8.02
CA GLY A 227 18.83 1.52 -8.76
C GLY A 227 17.83 0.81 -9.68
N GLN A 228 16.80 1.52 -10.17
CA GLN A 228 15.94 1.00 -11.23
C GLN A 228 16.72 0.90 -12.56
N SER A 229 16.33 -0.01 -13.45
CA SER A 229 16.95 -0.11 -14.78
C SER A 229 16.62 1.11 -15.64
N ASP A 230 17.42 1.35 -16.68
CA ASP A 230 17.21 2.45 -17.61
C ASP A 230 15.85 2.36 -18.30
N GLU A 231 15.39 1.16 -18.67
CA GLU A 231 14.07 0.98 -19.30
C GLU A 231 12.93 1.30 -18.33
N ALA A 232 13.08 0.95 -17.04
CA ALA A 232 12.11 1.32 -16.02
C ALA A 232 12.08 2.84 -15.80
N MET A 233 13.25 3.46 -15.64
CA MET A 233 13.38 4.90 -15.43
C MET A 233 12.83 5.71 -16.59
N HIS A 234 13.14 5.33 -17.84
CA HIS A 234 12.59 5.99 -19.01
C HIS A 234 11.06 5.98 -18.98
N LYS A 235 10.46 4.83 -18.69
CA LYS A 235 9.00 4.71 -18.61
C LYS A 235 8.41 5.49 -17.43
N PHE A 236 9.07 5.54 -16.28
CA PHE A 236 8.60 6.33 -15.15
C PHE A 236 8.59 7.83 -15.46
N VAL A 237 9.63 8.33 -16.14
CA VAL A 237 9.70 9.73 -16.56
C VAL A 237 8.57 10.07 -17.54
N GLU A 238 8.39 9.25 -18.58
CA GLU A 238 7.31 9.41 -19.57
C GLU A 238 5.93 9.48 -18.90
N GLU A 239 5.65 8.57 -17.97
CA GLU A 239 4.35 8.53 -17.27
C GLU A 239 4.17 9.71 -16.31
N ALA A 240 5.23 10.12 -15.61
CA ALA A 240 5.20 11.28 -14.73
C ALA A 240 4.95 12.59 -15.49
N GLU A 241 5.55 12.74 -16.67
CA GLU A 241 5.30 13.87 -17.58
C GLU A 241 3.86 13.86 -18.11
N LEU A 242 3.36 12.69 -18.52
CA LEU A 242 2.00 12.52 -19.05
C LEU A 242 0.93 12.92 -18.03
N VAL A 243 1.10 12.54 -16.76
CA VAL A 243 0.16 12.91 -15.68
C VAL A 243 0.53 14.23 -14.98
N LYS A 244 1.61 14.89 -15.41
CA LYS A 244 2.10 16.17 -14.88
C LYS A 244 2.37 16.12 -13.37
N CYS A 245 3.08 15.10 -12.91
CA CYS A 245 3.55 15.02 -11.51
C CYS A 245 5.08 15.11 -11.42
N PRO A 246 5.64 15.65 -10.33
CA PRO A 246 7.07 15.54 -10.05
C PRO A 246 7.43 14.09 -9.70
N LEU A 247 8.53 13.61 -10.25
CA LEU A 247 9.12 12.30 -10.00
C LEU A 247 10.48 12.48 -9.33
N TYR A 248 10.72 11.78 -8.23
CA TYR A 248 12.03 11.73 -7.58
C TYR A 248 12.51 10.29 -7.42
N VAL A 249 13.83 10.14 -7.40
CA VAL A 249 14.50 8.88 -7.08
C VAL A 249 14.98 8.96 -5.64
N ALA A 250 14.60 7.99 -4.81
CA ALA A 250 15.14 7.91 -3.46
C ALA A 250 16.68 7.83 -3.52
N PRO A 251 17.41 8.56 -2.65
CA PRO A 251 18.86 8.43 -2.56
C PRO A 251 19.24 7.07 -1.95
N THR A 252 20.52 6.75 -1.97
CA THR A 252 21.05 5.63 -1.19
C THR A 252 20.98 5.95 0.30
N LEU A 253 20.98 4.91 1.14
CA LEU A 253 21.00 5.10 2.59
C LEU A 253 22.26 5.90 3.02
N ASP A 254 23.43 5.57 2.47
CA ASP A 254 24.68 6.29 2.77
C ASP A 254 24.58 7.79 2.52
N SER A 255 23.84 8.20 1.49
CA SER A 255 23.60 9.61 1.21
C SER A 255 22.68 10.27 2.25
N LEU A 256 21.79 9.53 2.91
CA LEU A 256 20.93 10.04 3.98
C LEU A 256 21.62 10.09 5.35
N LEU A 257 22.68 9.32 5.55
CA LEU A 257 23.38 9.24 6.83
C LEU A 257 24.39 10.38 6.98
N THR A 258 24.54 10.84 8.23
CA THR A 258 25.51 11.83 8.67
C THR A 258 26.11 11.37 10.00
N THR A 259 27.25 11.94 10.39
CA THR A 259 27.82 11.67 11.72
C THR A 259 26.88 12.05 12.86
N GLU A 260 26.02 13.05 12.66
CA GLU A 260 25.05 13.52 13.66
C GLU A 260 23.87 12.56 13.85
N ASN A 261 23.38 11.93 12.78
CA ASN A 261 22.24 11.02 12.84
C ASN A 261 22.65 9.55 13.09
N MET A 262 23.93 9.22 12.95
CA MET A 262 24.56 7.96 13.36
C MET A 262 24.83 7.89 14.87
N THR A 263 23.79 8.12 15.66
CA THR A 263 23.83 8.13 17.13
C THR A 263 22.85 7.13 17.73
N GLU A 264 22.99 6.85 19.03
CA GLU A 264 22.04 6.00 19.74
C GLU A 264 20.63 6.62 19.74
N PRO A 265 19.57 5.80 19.58
CA PRO A 265 19.57 4.33 19.56
C PRO A 265 19.70 3.69 18.15
N PHE A 266 19.83 4.48 17.08
CA PHE A 266 19.91 3.94 15.72
C PHE A 266 21.20 3.16 15.50
N LYS A 267 22.32 3.71 15.96
CA LYS A 267 23.65 3.12 15.80
C LYS A 267 23.72 1.70 16.36
N ASP A 268 23.25 1.46 17.59
CA ASP A 268 23.25 0.12 18.18
C ASP A 268 22.45 -0.90 17.37
N ILE A 269 21.28 -0.53 16.84
CA ILE A 269 20.52 -1.44 15.96
C ILE A 269 21.28 -1.70 14.66
N PHE A 270 21.81 -0.64 14.04
CA PHE A 270 22.51 -0.73 12.76
C PHE A 270 23.77 -1.59 12.86
N ASP A 271 24.57 -1.41 13.91
CA ASP A 271 25.82 -2.13 14.16
C ASP A 271 25.57 -3.58 14.63
N ASN A 272 24.56 -3.81 15.47
CA ASN A 272 24.24 -5.17 15.97
C ASN A 272 23.52 -6.04 14.94
N MET A 273 22.94 -5.43 13.91
CA MET A 273 22.39 -6.16 12.76
C MET A 273 23.51 -6.44 11.74
N ASN A 274 24.42 -7.33 12.11
CA ASN A 274 25.34 -7.92 11.15
C ASN A 274 24.50 -8.56 10.02
N THR A 275 24.63 -8.05 8.80
CA THR A 275 23.96 -8.46 7.55
C THR A 275 22.50 -7.99 7.35
N ILE A 276 22.21 -6.69 7.47
CA ILE A 276 20.98 -6.15 6.86
C ILE A 276 21.08 -6.32 5.33
N PRO A 277 20.13 -7.02 4.67
CA PRO A 277 20.15 -7.18 3.23
C PRO A 277 20.09 -5.83 2.50
N ASN A 278 20.83 -5.69 1.39
CA ASN A 278 20.81 -4.46 0.59
C ASN A 278 19.39 -4.03 0.16
N SER A 279 18.51 -5.01 -0.11
CA SER A 279 17.10 -4.76 -0.41
C SER A 279 16.35 -4.07 0.74
N GLN A 280 16.68 -4.39 2.00
CA GLN A 280 16.12 -3.71 3.16
C GLN A 280 16.68 -2.29 3.33
N LEU A 281 17.96 -2.07 3.01
CA LEU A 281 18.56 -0.73 3.02
C LEU A 281 17.93 0.19 1.96
N LEU A 282 17.66 -0.34 0.76
CA LEU A 282 16.92 0.38 -0.29
C LEU A 282 15.48 0.71 0.15
N ASN A 283 14.78 -0.27 0.75
CA ASN A 283 13.44 -0.05 1.29
C ASN A 283 13.45 1.01 2.41
N LEU A 284 14.46 1.00 3.28
CA LEU A 284 14.63 1.98 4.34
C LEU A 284 14.80 3.39 3.76
N ALA A 285 15.73 3.58 2.82
CA ALA A 285 15.95 4.88 2.19
C ALA A 285 14.71 5.39 1.45
N LEU A 286 14.00 4.52 0.72
CA LEU A 286 12.74 4.85 0.05
C LEU A 286 11.64 5.24 1.05
N SER A 287 11.53 4.53 2.17
CA SER A 287 10.55 4.83 3.23
C SER A 287 10.82 6.19 3.87
N LEU A 288 12.07 6.47 4.25
CA LEU A 288 12.49 7.75 4.82
C LEU A 288 12.20 8.92 3.87
N THR A 289 12.52 8.75 2.59
CA THR A 289 12.25 9.74 1.54
C THR A 289 10.75 9.95 1.37
N THR A 290 9.96 8.89 1.37
CA THR A 290 8.49 8.96 1.31
C THR A 290 7.92 9.75 2.46
N ILE A 291 8.37 9.49 3.69
CA ILE A 291 7.94 10.21 4.89
C ILE A 291 8.26 11.70 4.77
N ASN A 292 9.49 12.06 4.33
CA ASN A 292 9.88 13.45 4.14
C ASN A 292 8.96 14.20 3.16
N TYR A 293 8.73 13.63 1.97
CA TYR A 293 7.84 14.26 0.98
C TYR A 293 6.38 14.28 1.41
N TRP A 294 5.92 13.26 2.15
CA TRP A 294 4.58 13.25 2.72
C TRP A 294 4.39 14.39 3.73
N PHE A 295 5.33 14.58 4.66
CA PHE A 295 5.31 15.71 5.59
C PHE A 295 5.40 17.05 4.87
N ALA A 296 6.26 17.15 3.85
CA ALA A 296 6.40 18.38 3.08
C ALA A 296 5.09 18.77 2.39
N LYS A 297 4.34 17.79 1.87
CA LYS A 297 3.01 18.02 1.28
C LYS A 297 1.96 18.37 2.34
N LEU A 298 1.97 17.70 3.50
CA LEU A 298 1.08 17.99 4.63
C LEU A 298 1.24 19.42 5.15
N HIS A 299 2.47 19.93 5.22
CA HIS A 299 2.76 21.28 5.69
C HIS A 299 2.73 22.34 4.58
N GLY A 300 2.45 21.96 3.33
CA GLY A 300 2.50 22.86 2.17
C GLY A 300 3.89 23.43 1.89
N THR A 301 4.96 22.82 2.40
CA THR A 301 6.35 23.26 2.19
C THR A 301 6.95 22.73 0.89
N THR A 302 6.22 21.88 0.16
CA THR A 302 6.52 21.60 -1.25
C THR A 302 6.14 22.82 -2.07
N ASN A 303 7.02 23.84 -2.16
CA ASN A 303 6.90 25.08 -2.95
C ASN A 303 5.54 25.24 -3.65
N ASN A 304 4.54 25.69 -2.90
CA ASN A 304 3.14 25.49 -3.27
C ASN A 304 2.57 26.57 -4.20
N ASP A 305 3.41 27.33 -4.92
CA ASP A 305 2.91 28.46 -5.73
C ASP A 305 3.28 28.41 -7.22
N ASN A 306 3.93 27.35 -7.72
CA ASN A 306 4.07 27.14 -9.17
C ASN A 306 4.21 25.65 -9.51
N VAL A 307 3.19 25.11 -10.20
CA VAL A 307 3.25 23.81 -10.89
C VAL A 307 4.22 23.93 -12.08
N THR A 308 5.53 23.97 -11.81
CA THR A 308 6.57 23.95 -12.85
C THR A 308 7.44 22.70 -12.78
N ASN A 309 7.45 21.98 -11.66
CA ASN A 309 8.27 20.79 -11.48
C ASN A 309 7.50 19.56 -11.96
N ILE A 310 7.72 19.18 -13.22
CA ILE A 310 7.13 17.99 -13.87
C ILE A 310 8.27 17.04 -14.25
N GLY A 311 8.02 15.74 -14.22
CA GLY A 311 9.02 14.75 -14.61
C GLY A 311 10.11 14.61 -13.56
N LEU A 312 11.29 14.14 -13.96
CA LEU A 312 12.38 13.85 -13.03
C LEU A 312 12.92 15.13 -12.36
N GLN A 313 12.96 15.12 -11.03
CA GLN A 313 13.40 16.24 -10.21
C GLN A 313 14.58 15.83 -9.31
N PRO A 314 15.48 16.77 -8.95
CA PRO A 314 16.51 16.51 -7.96
C PRO A 314 15.88 16.25 -6.60
N THR A 315 16.34 15.20 -5.92
CA THR A 315 15.87 14.85 -4.58
C THR A 315 16.44 15.81 -3.55
N SER A 316 15.63 16.20 -2.56
CA SER A 316 16.05 17.15 -1.51
C SER A 316 17.27 16.64 -0.72
N GLU A 317 18.15 17.55 -0.28
CA GLU A 317 19.30 17.23 0.58
C GLU A 317 18.94 16.93 2.05
N TRP A 318 17.65 16.76 2.35
CA TRP A 318 17.14 16.49 3.69
C TRP A 318 17.80 15.27 4.35
N LYS A 319 18.07 15.35 5.66
CA LYS A 319 18.63 14.27 6.47
C LYS A 319 17.66 13.91 7.61
N PRO A 320 17.39 12.61 7.83
CA PRO A 320 16.56 12.16 8.95
C PRO A 320 17.29 12.34 10.29
N SER A 321 16.53 12.53 11.36
CA SER A 321 17.04 12.43 12.73
C SER A 321 17.31 10.97 13.11
N SER A 322 18.16 10.73 14.12
CA SER A 322 18.44 9.39 14.65
C SER A 322 17.17 8.67 15.15
N THR A 323 16.21 9.43 15.68
CA THR A 323 14.90 8.87 16.11
C THR A 323 14.07 8.37 14.93
N VAL A 324 14.03 9.12 13.83
CA VAL A 324 13.31 8.70 12.60
C VAL A 324 13.97 7.47 11.99
N LEU A 325 15.30 7.45 11.92
CA LEU A 325 16.08 6.29 11.46
C LEU A 325 15.80 5.04 12.30
N PHE A 326 15.87 5.16 13.63
CA PHE A 326 15.56 4.09 14.56
C PHE A 326 14.12 3.59 14.42
N ASN A 327 13.15 4.49 14.33
CA ASN A 327 11.75 4.12 14.16
C ASN A 327 11.52 3.39 12.83
N ALA A 328 12.16 3.82 11.74
CA ALA A 328 12.05 3.12 10.46
C ALA A 328 12.68 1.71 10.55
N LEU A 329 13.89 1.59 11.08
CA LEU A 329 14.62 0.32 11.16
C LEU A 329 14.02 -0.68 12.17
N SER A 330 13.37 -0.20 13.23
CA SER A 330 12.70 -1.04 14.24
C SER A 330 11.34 -1.59 13.78
N ALA A 331 10.84 -1.17 12.61
CA ALA A 331 9.60 -1.68 12.05
C ALA A 331 9.65 -3.20 11.87
N ARG A 332 8.56 -3.88 12.22
CA ARG A 332 8.46 -5.33 12.12
C ARG A 332 7.38 -5.74 11.14
N TRP A 333 7.79 -6.51 10.13
CA TRP A 333 6.88 -7.10 9.16
C TRP A 333 6.99 -8.63 9.20
N PRO A 334 5.99 -9.34 9.76
CA PRO A 334 6.04 -10.79 9.94
C PRO A 334 6.32 -11.53 8.62
N GLY A 335 7.20 -12.53 8.67
CA GLY A 335 7.61 -13.32 7.51
C GLY A 335 8.50 -12.59 6.50
N ARG A 336 9.09 -11.43 6.84
CA ARG A 336 10.16 -10.80 6.05
C ARG A 336 11.36 -10.53 6.93
N TRP A 337 12.47 -11.20 6.64
CA TRP A 337 13.72 -11.10 7.38
C TRP A 337 13.49 -11.15 8.90
N GLN A 338 12.61 -12.08 9.33
CA GLN A 338 12.14 -12.13 10.71
C GLN A 338 12.93 -13.18 11.49
N ILE A 339 13.62 -12.72 12.53
CA ILE A 339 14.28 -13.60 13.49
C ILE A 339 13.36 -13.80 14.70
N VAL A 340 13.06 -15.07 15.02
CA VAL A 340 12.28 -15.45 16.20
C VAL A 340 13.13 -16.38 17.05
N ILE A 341 13.44 -15.98 18.27
CA ILE A 341 14.18 -16.82 19.22
C ILE A 341 13.17 -17.43 20.20
N ARG A 342 13.12 -18.75 20.27
CA ARG A 342 12.32 -19.47 21.28
C ARG A 342 13.17 -20.54 21.95
N LYS A 343 13.29 -20.44 23.28
CA LYS A 343 14.21 -21.26 24.07
C LYS A 343 15.63 -21.12 23.49
N ASN A 344 16.24 -22.22 23.04
CA ASN A 344 17.58 -22.25 22.47
C ASN A 344 17.56 -22.45 20.94
N ILE A 345 16.45 -22.14 20.27
CA ILE A 345 16.31 -22.26 18.81
C ILE A 345 16.06 -20.86 18.22
N THR A 346 16.88 -20.50 17.24
CA THR A 346 16.72 -19.31 16.42
C THR A 346 16.06 -19.70 15.10
N TYR A 347 14.86 -19.16 14.85
CA TYR A 347 14.13 -19.33 13.61
C TYR A 347 14.33 -18.11 12.72
N TYR A 348 14.66 -18.34 11.44
CA TYR A 348 14.72 -17.32 10.41
C TYR A 348 13.53 -17.52 9.47
N LEU A 349 12.62 -16.56 9.45
CA LEU A 349 11.37 -16.62 8.69
C LEU A 349 11.42 -15.58 7.57
N ASP A 350 11.41 -16.04 6.32
CA ASP A 350 11.31 -15.17 5.14
C ASP A 350 10.38 -15.77 4.08
N GLY A 351 9.50 -14.95 3.52
CA GLY A 351 8.62 -15.27 2.40
C GLY A 351 9.26 -15.13 1.02
N ALA A 352 10.59 -15.19 0.93
CA ALA A 352 11.34 -15.26 -0.32
C ALA A 352 10.85 -16.46 -1.14
N HIS A 353 10.51 -16.20 -2.41
CA HIS A 353 9.85 -17.19 -3.29
C HIS A 353 10.28 -17.06 -4.75
N THR A 354 11.27 -16.21 -5.04
CA THR A 354 11.95 -16.17 -6.34
C THR A 354 13.43 -16.49 -6.14
N VAL A 355 14.09 -16.95 -7.20
CA VAL A 355 15.51 -17.35 -7.17
C VAL A 355 16.38 -16.20 -6.66
N GLU A 356 16.14 -14.98 -7.15
CA GLU A 356 16.88 -13.78 -6.75
C GLU A 356 16.67 -13.45 -5.28
N SER A 357 15.46 -13.64 -4.74
CA SER A 357 15.17 -13.38 -3.33
C SER A 357 15.72 -14.44 -2.38
N LEU A 358 16.02 -15.65 -2.87
CA LEU A 358 16.58 -16.75 -2.06
C LEU A 358 18.11 -16.71 -1.98
N GLN A 359 18.76 -15.94 -2.86
CA GLN A 359 20.22 -15.79 -2.92
C GLN A 359 20.77 -14.71 -1.99
N VAL A 360 19.89 -13.88 -1.40
CA VAL A 360 20.23 -12.68 -0.64
C VAL A 360 20.09 -12.90 0.86
#